data_AF-A0A354F5P7-F1
#
_entry.id   AF-A0A354F5P7-F1
#
_cell.length_a   1.000
_cell.length_b   1.000
_cell.length_c   1.000
_cell.angle_alpha   90.00
_cell.angle_beta   90.00
_cell.angle_gamma   90.00
#
_symmetry.space_group_name_H-M   'P 1'
#
loop_
_entity.id
_entity.type
_entity.pdbx_description
1 polymer ?
#
loop_
_entity_poly.entity_id
_entity_poly.type
_entity_poly.pdbx_seq_one_letter_code
_entity_poly.pdbx_strand_id
1 'polypeptide(L)'
;MDKYICIHGHFYQPPRENPWLEAIEIQDAAYPYHDWNERITTECYAPNAASRILDGERRIINIVSNYSRISFNFGPTLLSWME
;
A
#
# COMPACT_ATOMS: atom_id res chain seq x y z
N MET A 1 12.57 -27.08 -17.96
CA MET A 1 12.33 -25.78 -18.58
C MET A 1 11.98 -24.83 -17.46
N ASP A 2 12.78 -23.80 -17.24
CA ASP A 2 12.56 -22.87 -16.13
C ASP A 2 11.36 -21.98 -16.44
N LYS A 3 10.50 -21.78 -15.44
CA LYS A 3 9.32 -20.90 -15.54
C LYS A 3 9.62 -19.62 -14.78
N TYR A 4 9.41 -18.49 -15.43
CA TYR A 4 9.64 -17.16 -14.86
C TYR A 4 8.31 -16.41 -14.72
N ILE A 5 8.21 -15.58 -13.68
CA ILE A 5 7.10 -14.65 -13.47
C ILE A 5 7.66 -13.24 -13.28
N CYS A 6 7.03 -12.25 -13.89
CA CYS A 6 7.35 -10.84 -13.72
C CYS A 6 6.14 -10.12 -13.15
N ILE A 7 6.37 -9.29 -12.12
CA ILE A 7 5.35 -8.47 -11.48
C ILE A 7 5.87 -7.04 -11.42
N HIS A 8 5.03 -6.08 -11.85
CA HIS A 8 5.27 -4.66 -11.69
C HIS A 8 4.10 -4.02 -10.95
N GLY A 9 4.37 -3.39 -9.80
CA GLY A 9 3.35 -2.67 -9.01
C GLY A 9 3.34 -1.18 -9.31
N HIS A 10 2.20 -0.64 -9.74
CA HIS A 10 1.97 0.80 -9.84
C HIS A 10 1.08 1.26 -8.69
N PHE A 11 1.61 2.10 -7.80
CA PHE A 11 0.92 2.56 -6.60
C PHE A 11 0.66 4.07 -6.69
N TYR A 12 -0.62 4.45 -6.64
CA TYR A 12 -1.02 5.85 -6.80
C TYR A 12 -2.28 6.16 -5.98
N GLN A 13 -2.32 7.38 -5.44
CA GLN A 13 -3.54 8.03 -4.93
C GLN A 13 -3.62 9.43 -5.55
N PRO A 14 -4.81 9.88 -6.00
CA PRO A 14 -4.99 11.27 -6.41
C PRO A 14 -4.82 12.23 -5.22
N PRO A 15 -4.54 13.52 -5.45
CA PRO A 15 -4.60 14.54 -4.39
C PRO A 15 -5.96 14.52 -3.71
N ARG A 16 -5.97 14.55 -2.37
CA ARG A 16 -7.19 14.54 -1.54
C ARG A 16 -7.28 15.73 -0.59
N GLU A 17 -6.25 16.55 -0.52
CA GLU A 17 -6.21 17.73 0.32
C GLU A 17 -7.22 18.77 -0.14
N ASN A 18 -7.87 19.40 0.82
CA ASN A 18 -8.67 20.57 0.57
C ASN A 18 -7.72 21.76 0.28
N PRO A 19 -7.85 22.47 -0.85
CA PRO A 19 -6.88 23.48 -1.25
C PRO A 19 -6.87 24.75 -0.37
N TRP A 20 -7.84 24.92 0.52
CA TRP A 20 -7.85 26.00 1.51
C TRP A 20 -7.32 25.59 2.87
N LEU A 21 -7.49 24.31 3.23
CA LEU A 21 -7.07 23.78 4.53
C LEU A 21 -5.69 23.15 4.48
N GLU A 22 -5.20 22.84 3.27
CA GLU A 22 -3.94 22.10 3.03
C GLU A 22 -3.89 20.78 3.83
N ALA A 23 -5.07 20.19 4.03
CA ALA A 23 -5.27 18.99 4.81
C ALA A 23 -6.33 18.11 4.15
N ILE A 24 -6.17 16.80 4.30
CA ILE A 24 -7.22 15.85 3.92
C ILE A 24 -8.30 15.92 5.01
N GLU A 25 -9.56 16.04 4.60
CA GLU A 25 -10.68 15.99 5.54
C GLU A 25 -11.05 14.54 5.86
N ILE A 26 -11.81 14.33 6.94
CA ILE A 26 -12.34 13.00 7.27
C ILE A 26 -13.19 12.47 6.11
N GLN A 27 -12.96 11.22 5.73
CA GLN A 27 -13.73 10.53 4.69
C GLN A 27 -14.47 9.34 5.31
N ASP A 28 -15.76 9.48 5.57
CA ASP A 28 -16.58 8.46 6.26
C ASP A 28 -16.49 7.06 5.63
N ALA A 29 -16.35 6.98 4.31
CA ALA A 29 -16.20 5.72 3.58
C ALA A 29 -14.86 4.99 3.85
N ALA A 30 -13.89 5.68 4.45
CA ALA A 30 -12.60 5.13 4.86
C ALA A 30 -12.61 4.57 6.29
N TYR A 31 -13.73 4.63 7.02
CA TYR A 31 -13.84 4.08 8.38
C TYR A 31 -13.25 2.65 8.49
N PRO A 32 -12.45 2.34 9.52
CA PRO A 32 -12.16 3.15 10.72
C PRO A 32 -11.02 4.17 10.57
N TYR A 33 -10.49 4.35 9.36
CA TYR A 33 -9.37 5.25 9.10
C TYR A 33 -9.87 6.68 8.85
N HIS A 34 -8.98 7.66 9.05
CA HIS A 34 -9.31 9.06 8.83
C HIS A 34 -9.69 9.33 7.37
N ASP A 35 -8.91 8.78 6.44
CA ASP A 35 -9.11 8.94 5.01
C ASP A 35 -8.66 7.71 4.20
N TRP A 36 -8.92 7.75 2.89
CA TRP A 36 -8.58 6.66 1.98
C TRP A 36 -7.08 6.38 1.85
N ASN A 37 -6.21 7.39 2.00
CA ASN A 37 -4.77 7.16 1.92
C ASN A 37 -4.31 6.33 3.13
N GLU A 38 -4.78 6.63 4.33
CA GLU A 38 -4.50 5.82 5.53
C GLU A 38 -5.03 4.39 5.41
N ARG A 39 -6.29 4.25 4.96
CA ARG A 39 -6.92 2.94 4.78
C ARG A 39 -6.13 2.08 3.81
N ILE A 40 -5.81 2.62 2.63
CA ILE A 40 -5.12 1.86 1.59
C ILE A 40 -3.66 1.61 1.98
N THR A 41 -3.04 2.50 2.75
CA THR A 41 -1.72 2.23 3.34
C THR A 41 -1.77 1.02 4.27
N THR A 42 -2.76 0.96 5.15
CA THR A 42 -2.92 -0.16 6.08
C THR A 42 -3.29 -1.47 5.38
N GLU A 43 -4.15 -1.41 4.36
CA GLU A 43 -4.68 -2.60 3.68
C GLU A 43 -3.79 -3.07 2.50
N CYS A 44 -2.94 -2.22 1.94
CA CYS A 44 -2.15 -2.53 0.74
C CYS A 44 -0.64 -2.25 0.89
N TYR A 45 -0.24 -1.02 1.17
CA TYR A 45 1.19 -0.65 1.09
C TYR A 45 1.99 -1.28 2.24
N ALA A 46 1.50 -1.22 3.47
CA ALA A 46 2.14 -1.85 4.62
C ALA A 46 2.17 -3.39 4.52
N PRO A 47 1.09 -4.10 4.11
CA PRO A 47 1.15 -5.54 3.86
C PRO A 47 2.08 -5.95 2.72
N ASN A 48 2.36 -5.08 1.74
CA ASN A 48 3.40 -5.35 0.75
C ASN A 48 4.81 -5.20 1.33
N ALA A 49 5.02 -4.25 2.25
CA ALA A 49 6.30 -4.09 2.94
C ALA A 49 6.61 -5.25 3.92
N ALA A 50 5.57 -5.81 4.54
CA ALA A 50 5.66 -6.90 5.52
C ALA A 50 4.66 -8.03 5.20
N SER A 51 4.81 -8.65 4.03
CA SER A 51 3.92 -9.69 3.53
C SER A 51 4.12 -11.01 4.26
N ARG A 52 3.01 -11.59 4.75
CA ARG A 52 3.03 -12.82 5.55
C ARG A 52 2.85 -14.03 4.64
N ILE A 53 3.83 -14.93 4.66
CA ILE A 53 3.70 -16.26 4.05
C ILE A 53 3.09 -17.18 5.10
N LEU A 54 1.99 -17.84 4.72
CA LEU A 54 1.25 -18.74 5.59
C LEU A 54 1.46 -20.19 5.17
N ASP A 55 1.45 -21.11 6.14
CA ASP A 55 1.36 -22.55 5.87
C ASP A 55 -0.09 -23.01 5.65
N GLY A 56 -0.29 -24.33 5.46
CA GLY A 56 -1.60 -24.94 5.26
C GLY A 56 -2.57 -24.79 6.44
N GLU A 57 -2.08 -24.45 7.64
CA GLU A 57 -2.87 -24.20 8.85
C GLU A 57 -3.05 -22.70 9.13
N ARG A 58 -2.68 -21.83 8.17
CA ARG A 58 -2.71 -20.36 8.27
C ARG A 58 -1.78 -19.77 9.33
N ARG A 59 -0.74 -20.50 9.75
CA ARG A 59 0.30 -19.98 10.64
C ARG A 59 1.32 -19.20 9.83
N ILE A 60 1.82 -18.09 10.39
CA ILE A 60 2.85 -17.29 9.74
C ILE A 60 4.18 -18.06 9.81
N ILE A 61 4.72 -18.42 8.66
CA ILE A 61 6.03 -19.10 8.55
C ILE A 61 7.14 -18.16 8.07
N ASN A 62 6.78 -17.02 7.50
CA ASN A 62 7.74 -15.99 7.11
C ASN A 62 7.07 -14.62 6.94
N ILE A 63 7.84 -13.55 7.06
CA ILE A 63 7.43 -12.18 6.72
C ILE A 63 8.48 -11.62 5.75
N VAL A 64 8.06 -11.23 4.56
CA VAL A 64 8.95 -10.74 3.50
C VAL A 64 8.46 -9.42 2.93
N SER A 65 9.36 -8.61 2.42
CA SER A 65 8.99 -7.44 1.63
C SER A 65 8.73 -7.86 0.18
N ASN A 66 7.52 -7.63 -0.32
CA ASN A 66 7.23 -7.81 -1.75
C ASN A 66 8.02 -6.81 -2.60
N TYR A 67 8.25 -5.60 -2.08
CA TYR A 67 9.01 -4.56 -2.76
C TYR A 67 10.46 -4.97 -3.07
N SER A 68 11.05 -5.90 -2.31
CA SER A 68 12.39 -6.42 -2.64
C SER A 68 12.40 -7.51 -3.72
N ARG A 69 11.22 -7.95 -4.17
CA ARG A 69 11.04 -9.06 -5.12
C ARG A 69 10.31 -8.68 -6.41
N ILE A 70 9.76 -7.47 -6.48
CA ILE A 70 9.03 -6.96 -7.64
C ILE A 70 9.62 -5.63 -8.09
N SER A 71 9.38 -5.27 -9.34
CA SER A 71 9.56 -3.89 -9.79
C SER A 71 8.35 -3.05 -9.38
N PHE A 72 8.52 -1.77 -9.07
CA PHE A 72 7.41 -0.91 -8.71
C PHE A 72 7.72 0.58 -8.93
N ASN A 73 6.66 1.39 -8.91
CA ASN A 73 6.76 2.83 -8.77
C ASN A 73 5.61 3.37 -7.89
N PHE A 74 5.88 4.51 -7.24
CA PHE A 74 4.90 5.27 -6.48
C PHE A 74 4.68 6.63 -7.15
N GLY A 75 3.42 7.02 -7.29
CA GLY A 75 3.07 8.34 -7.81
C GLY A 75 3.51 9.48 -6.86
N PRO A 76 3.86 10.66 -7.38
CA PRO A 76 4.41 11.76 -6.59
C PRO A 76 3.46 12.27 -5.50
N THR A 77 2.14 12.27 -5.77
CA THR A 77 1.10 12.67 -4.82
C THR A 77 1.01 11.73 -3.62
N LEU A 78 1.19 10.43 -3.86
CA LEU A 78 1.21 9.44 -2.79
C LEU A 78 2.50 9.54 -1.97
N LEU A 79 3.65 9.73 -2.62
CA LEU A 79 4.92 9.94 -1.91
C LEU A 79 4.88 11.20 -1.05
N SER A 80 4.38 12.31 -1.58
CA SER A 80 4.23 13.56 -0.82
C SER A 80 3.35 13.43 0.41
N TRP A 81 2.37 12.52 0.40
CA TRP A 81 1.52 12.24 1.56
C TRP A 81 2.19 11.28 2.57
N MET A 82 3.14 10.45 2.14
CA MET A 82 3.85 9.49 3.00
C MET A 82 5.05 10.08 3.74
N GLU A 83 5.60 11.20 3.26
CA GLU A 83 6.73 11.93 3.88
C GLU A 83 6.32 12.65 5.17
#